data_AF-A0A7D5MW77-F1
#
_entry.id   AF-A0A7D5MW77-F1
#
_cell.length_a   1.000
_cell.length_b   1.000
_cell.length_c   1.000
_cell.angle_alpha   90.00
_cell.angle_beta   90.00
_cell.angle_gamma   90.00
#
_symmetry.space_group_name_H-M   'P 1'
#
loop_
_entity.id
_entity.type
_entity.pdbx_description
1 polymer ?
#
loop_
_entity_poly.entity_id
_entity_poly.type
_entity_poly.pdbx_seq_one_letter_code
_entity_poly.pdbx_strand_id
1 'polypeptide(L)'
;MLTPQQRAAVMTEVPTQEQWRIILDVPQANRPWLTDEEAEIAAVVTVRSLRTLQAEGLIRADKASVGKPGVGRRMWRKDMVYFAAVAGELMRQFDWSIAKASAILRMLLLGGDLKGAVQPLVFDALSDPVDPPEEPVAKMIRREKRDWFLSIHDARFVFLKVPKATCKMVGAVRQEFPIAAFSGDAVVPVSFQLEDDDVFEGVAARVGRPEAERLRSEVQVCRSAYSHSRAGVWVDLSMPIRAAARRMKGLEVRFADDVALNVLQNSLLDSLSAKDGNP
;
A
#
# COMPACT_ATOMS: atom_id res chain seq x y z
N MET A 1 15.65 -17.56 19.56
CA MET A 1 14.28 -17.76 19.03
C MET A 1 13.33 -16.98 19.91
N LEU A 2 12.56 -16.03 19.35
CA LEU A 2 11.62 -15.21 20.12
C LEU A 2 10.30 -15.95 20.38
N THR A 3 9.73 -15.75 21.57
CA THR A 3 8.46 -16.36 21.99
C THR A 3 7.26 -15.71 21.30
N PRO A 4 6.09 -16.38 21.22
CA PRO A 4 4.89 -15.83 20.60
C PRO A 4 4.43 -14.47 21.19
N GLN A 5 4.63 -14.24 22.49
CA GLN A 5 4.35 -12.95 23.15
C GLN A 5 5.35 -11.86 22.75
N GLN A 6 6.63 -12.22 22.56
CA GLN A 6 7.64 -11.28 22.03
C GLN A 6 7.39 -10.93 20.56
N ARG A 7 6.80 -11.84 19.77
CA ARG A 7 6.41 -11.56 18.37
C ARG A 7 5.23 -10.59 18.28
N ALA A 8 4.28 -10.68 19.21
CA ALA A 8 3.15 -9.73 19.28
C ALA A 8 3.61 -8.31 19.63
N ALA A 9 4.61 -8.16 20.51
CA ALA A 9 5.18 -6.87 20.87
C ALA A 9 6.01 -6.21 19.74
N VAL A 10 6.68 -7.02 18.92
CA VAL A 10 7.44 -6.55 17.73
C VAL A 10 6.53 -6.03 16.61
N MET A 11 5.24 -6.37 16.62
CA MET A 11 4.25 -5.80 15.68
C MET A 11 3.71 -4.43 16.12
N THR A 12 3.88 -4.06 17.39
CA THR A 12 3.43 -2.77 17.95
C THR A 12 4.56 -1.76 18.14
N GLU A 13 5.81 -2.21 18.21
CA GLU A 13 6.99 -1.34 18.35
C GLU A 13 8.02 -1.62 17.24
N VAL A 14 8.66 -0.56 16.76
CA VAL A 14 9.76 -0.64 15.77
C VAL A 14 10.84 -1.61 16.30
N PRO A 15 11.25 -2.65 15.55
CA PRO A 15 12.22 -3.63 16.03
C PRO A 15 13.54 -2.95 16.43
N THR A 16 14.13 -3.39 17.55
CA THR A 16 15.35 -2.79 18.08
C THR A 16 16.56 -3.08 17.19
N GLN A 17 17.60 -2.24 17.27
CA GLN A 17 18.83 -2.36 16.48
C GLN A 17 19.50 -3.73 16.60
N GLU A 18 19.36 -4.39 17.76
CA GLU A 18 19.89 -5.73 18.01
C GLU A 18 19.07 -6.85 17.37
N GLN A 19 17.74 -6.66 17.25
CA GLN A 19 16.87 -7.55 16.49
C GLN A 19 17.20 -7.50 14.99
N TRP A 20 17.50 -6.32 14.47
CA TRP A 20 18.00 -6.15 13.09
C TRP A 20 19.35 -6.83 12.89
N ARG A 21 20.27 -6.71 13.84
CA ARG A 21 21.61 -7.34 13.75
C ARG A 21 21.56 -8.87 13.70
N ILE A 22 20.67 -9.49 14.48
CA ILE A 22 20.47 -10.94 14.51
C ILE A 22 19.85 -11.46 13.19
N ILE A 23 19.04 -10.65 12.50
CA ILE A 23 18.47 -10.98 11.19
C ILE A 23 19.53 -10.83 10.07
N LEU A 24 20.51 -9.95 10.25
CA LEU A 24 21.40 -9.47 9.19
C LEU A 24 22.82 -10.08 9.20
N ASP A 25 23.15 -10.99 10.11
CA ASP A 25 24.50 -11.58 10.19
C ASP A 25 24.79 -12.66 9.13
N VAL A 26 24.28 -12.48 7.92
CA VAL A 26 24.60 -13.31 6.75
C VAL A 26 24.74 -12.38 5.53
N PRO A 27 25.75 -12.57 4.66
CA PRO A 27 25.95 -11.76 3.45
C PRO A 27 24.78 -11.94 2.46
N GLN A 28 23.70 -11.16 2.61
CA GLN A 28 22.38 -11.45 2.03
C GLN A 28 21.77 -10.30 1.21
N ALA A 29 22.54 -9.26 0.86
CA ALA A 29 22.02 -8.14 0.07
C ALA A 29 21.50 -8.57 -1.33
N ASN A 30 22.06 -9.65 -1.91
CA ASN A 30 21.79 -10.07 -3.30
C ASN A 30 20.86 -11.28 -3.50
N ARG A 31 20.28 -11.89 -2.45
CA ARG A 31 19.26 -12.95 -2.71
C ARG A 31 17.93 -12.31 -3.17
N PRO A 32 17.26 -12.83 -4.20
CA PRO A 32 15.94 -12.33 -4.63
C PRO A 32 14.78 -12.86 -3.78
N TRP A 33 15.09 -13.66 -2.75
CA TRP A 33 14.15 -14.41 -1.92
C TRP A 33 14.25 -13.99 -0.45
N LEU A 34 13.17 -14.13 0.31
CA LEU A 34 13.08 -13.85 1.75
C LEU A 34 12.46 -15.03 2.50
N THR A 35 12.88 -15.28 3.74
CA THR A 35 12.18 -16.23 4.63
C THR A 35 10.83 -15.69 5.09
N ASP A 36 10.03 -16.51 5.76
CA ASP A 36 8.77 -16.08 6.39
C ASP A 36 9.00 -14.92 7.37
N GLU A 37 10.03 -14.98 8.21
CA GLU A 37 10.35 -13.92 9.18
C GLU A 37 10.79 -12.62 8.50
N GLU A 38 11.65 -12.73 7.49
CA GLU A 38 12.16 -11.56 6.76
C GLU A 38 11.04 -10.85 5.98
N ALA A 39 10.14 -11.63 5.37
CA ALA A 39 9.00 -11.09 4.65
C ALA A 39 7.98 -10.42 5.60
N GLU A 40 7.70 -11.02 6.76
CA GLU A 40 6.81 -10.44 7.78
C GLU A 40 7.33 -9.08 8.27
N ILE A 41 8.63 -9.00 8.54
CA ILE A 41 9.28 -7.76 8.99
C ILE A 41 9.31 -6.70 7.89
N ALA A 42 9.66 -7.07 6.66
CA ALA A 42 9.74 -6.14 5.55
C ALA A 42 8.37 -5.54 5.19
N ALA A 43 7.35 -6.39 5.11
CA ALA A 43 5.99 -6.00 4.73
C ALA A 43 5.13 -5.53 5.91
N VAL A 44 5.58 -5.70 7.16
CA VAL A 44 4.82 -5.35 8.37
C VAL A 44 3.44 -6.02 8.38
N VAL A 45 3.41 -7.30 7.99
CA VAL A 45 2.20 -8.13 7.99
C VAL A 45 2.52 -9.54 8.45
N THR A 46 1.56 -10.19 9.10
CA THR A 46 1.75 -11.57 9.55
C THR A 46 1.98 -12.54 8.39
N VAL A 47 2.68 -13.66 8.63
CA VAL A 47 2.77 -14.80 7.70
C VAL A 47 1.37 -15.29 7.26
N ARG A 48 0.35 -15.19 8.12
CA ARG A 48 -1.02 -15.54 7.74
C ARG A 48 -1.55 -14.61 6.64
N SER A 49 -1.32 -13.30 6.77
CA SER A 49 -1.68 -12.32 5.74
C SER A 49 -0.94 -12.57 4.43
N LEU A 50 0.37 -12.89 4.49
CA LEU A 50 1.14 -13.28 3.30
C LEU A 50 0.52 -14.50 2.59
N ARG A 51 0.08 -15.51 3.36
CA ARG A 51 -0.60 -16.70 2.81
C ARG A 51 -1.94 -16.36 2.17
N THR A 52 -2.72 -15.45 2.77
CA THR A 52 -3.96 -14.96 2.16
C THR A 52 -3.67 -14.26 0.84
N LEU A 53 -2.71 -13.34 0.78
CA LEU A 53 -2.33 -12.67 -0.46
C LEU A 53 -1.83 -13.65 -1.53
N GLN A 54 -1.12 -14.72 -1.13
CA GLN A 54 -0.71 -15.78 -2.04
C GLN A 54 -1.91 -16.56 -2.60
N ALA A 55 -2.87 -16.93 -1.73
CA ALA A 55 -4.08 -17.65 -2.15
C ALA A 55 -4.93 -16.82 -3.12
N GLU A 56 -4.96 -15.49 -2.93
CA GLU A 56 -5.60 -14.54 -3.84
C GLU A 56 -4.80 -14.29 -5.14
N GLY A 57 -3.64 -14.94 -5.32
CA GLY A 57 -2.81 -14.83 -6.52
C GLY A 57 -2.04 -13.51 -6.67
N LEU A 58 -1.99 -12.69 -5.62
CA LEU A 58 -1.35 -11.36 -5.63
C LEU A 58 0.16 -11.44 -5.45
N ILE A 59 0.61 -12.41 -4.66
CA ILE A 59 2.03 -12.64 -4.39
C ILE A 59 2.36 -14.12 -4.59
N ARG A 60 3.64 -14.41 -4.79
CA ARG A 60 4.14 -15.78 -5.00
C ARG A 60 5.24 -16.10 -4.01
N ALA A 61 5.15 -17.31 -3.46
CA ALA A 61 6.22 -17.93 -2.71
C ALA A 61 6.68 -19.17 -3.46
N ASP A 62 7.98 -19.38 -3.49
CA ASP A 62 8.62 -20.55 -4.09
C ASP A 62 9.20 -21.45 -2.99
N LYS A 63 9.44 -22.71 -3.35
CA LYS A 63 10.16 -23.64 -2.48
C LYS A 63 11.62 -23.58 -2.85
N ALA A 64 12.46 -23.08 -1.95
CA ALA A 64 13.91 -23.13 -2.12
C ALA A 64 14.51 -24.10 -1.10
N SER A 65 15.48 -24.90 -1.54
CA SER A 65 16.33 -25.67 -0.64
C SER A 65 17.32 -24.71 0.02
N VAL A 66 16.98 -24.25 1.23
CA VAL A 66 17.89 -23.46 2.07
C VAL A 66 18.46 -24.40 3.13
N GLY A 67 19.73 -24.79 2.96
CA GLY A 67 20.43 -25.67 3.89
C GLY A 67 20.41 -27.15 3.48
N LYS A 68 19.93 -28.03 4.37
CA LYS A 68 20.03 -29.49 4.19
C LYS A 68 19.31 -29.97 2.91
N PRO A 69 19.90 -30.90 2.14
CA PRO A 69 19.24 -31.51 0.99
C PRO A 69 17.90 -32.12 1.40
N GLY A 70 16.84 -31.83 0.65
CA GLY A 70 15.50 -32.41 0.84
C GLY A 70 14.53 -31.63 1.74
N VAL A 71 14.96 -30.57 2.44
CA VAL A 71 14.05 -29.71 3.23
C VAL A 71 13.84 -28.38 2.51
N GLY A 72 12.85 -28.34 1.62
CA GLY A 72 12.44 -27.11 0.95
C GLY A 72 11.74 -26.17 1.94
N ARG A 73 12.32 -24.98 2.17
CA ARG A 73 11.65 -23.91 2.92
C ARG A 73 10.90 -23.00 1.94
N ARG A 74 9.76 -22.49 2.40
CA ARG A 74 9.02 -21.46 1.68
C ARG A 74 9.85 -20.19 1.67
N MET A 75 9.96 -19.58 0.50
CA MET A 75 10.65 -18.32 0.31
C MET A 75 9.79 -17.37 -0.52
N TRP A 76 9.78 -16.10 -0.15
CA TRP A 76 9.01 -15.04 -0.80
C TRP A 76 9.90 -14.24 -1.74
N ARG A 77 9.43 -13.93 -2.95
CA ARG A 77 10.19 -13.03 -3.83
C ARG A 77 10.16 -11.60 -3.30
N LYS A 78 11.32 -10.91 -3.31
CA LYS A 78 11.42 -9.52 -2.83
C LYS A 78 10.45 -8.56 -3.53
N ASP A 79 10.31 -8.68 -4.85
CA ASP A 79 9.39 -7.86 -5.65
C ASP A 79 7.92 -8.05 -5.24
N MET A 80 7.56 -9.26 -4.81
CA MET A 80 6.21 -9.58 -4.35
C MET A 80 5.95 -9.12 -2.91
N VAL A 81 6.98 -9.09 -2.06
CA VAL A 81 6.89 -8.61 -0.67
C VAL A 81 6.57 -7.11 -0.62
N TYR A 82 6.95 -6.33 -1.63
CA TYR A 82 6.52 -4.93 -1.76
C TYR A 82 5.00 -4.77 -1.84
N PHE A 83 4.32 -5.64 -2.58
CA PHE A 83 2.86 -5.59 -2.66
C PHE A 83 2.20 -5.98 -1.32
N ALA A 84 2.83 -6.88 -0.57
CA ALA A 84 2.39 -7.19 0.78
C ALA A 84 2.58 -6.00 1.74
N ALA A 85 3.62 -5.19 1.56
CA ALA A 85 3.83 -3.96 2.33
C ALA A 85 2.73 -2.93 2.09
N VAL A 86 2.27 -2.79 0.83
CA VAL A 86 1.11 -1.96 0.52
C VAL A 86 -0.14 -2.50 1.21
N ALA A 87 -0.36 -3.83 1.18
CA ALA A 87 -1.50 -4.44 1.87
C ALA A 87 -1.50 -4.12 3.37
N GLY A 88 -0.33 -4.26 4.02
CA GLY A 88 -0.16 -3.94 5.44
C GLY A 88 -0.48 -2.50 5.76
N GLU A 89 -0.04 -1.56 4.92
CA GLU A 89 -0.34 -0.15 5.12
C GLU A 89 -1.83 0.17 4.93
N LEU A 90 -2.48 -0.43 3.92
CA LEU A 90 -3.92 -0.29 3.72
C LEU A 90 -4.71 -0.81 4.93
N MET A 91 -4.31 -1.96 5.46
CA MET A 91 -4.92 -2.51 6.68
C MET A 91 -4.73 -1.56 7.86
N ARG A 92 -3.51 -1.03 8.06
CA ARG A 92 -3.17 -0.16 9.18
C ARG A 92 -3.86 1.21 9.12
N GLN A 93 -3.86 1.87 7.97
CA GLN A 93 -4.38 3.23 7.84
C GLN A 93 -5.91 3.29 7.74
N PHE A 94 -6.53 2.26 7.16
CA PHE A 94 -7.98 2.24 6.94
C PHE A 94 -8.72 1.26 7.85
N ASP A 95 -8.01 0.59 8.76
CA ASP A 95 -8.54 -0.49 9.60
C ASP A 95 -9.24 -1.59 8.77
N TRP A 96 -8.68 -1.87 7.59
CA TRP A 96 -9.24 -2.84 6.66
C TRP A 96 -8.84 -4.27 7.02
N SER A 97 -9.75 -5.21 6.78
CA SER A 97 -9.40 -6.62 6.76
C SER A 97 -8.46 -6.93 5.59
N ILE A 98 -7.65 -7.98 5.74
CA ILE A 98 -6.77 -8.45 4.65
C ILE A 98 -7.55 -8.80 3.37
N ALA A 99 -8.81 -9.24 3.50
CA ALA A 99 -9.67 -9.52 2.36
C ALA A 99 -10.07 -8.26 1.58
N LYS A 100 -10.38 -7.16 2.30
CA LYS A 100 -10.67 -5.87 1.67
C LYS A 100 -9.42 -5.28 1.02
N ALA A 101 -8.28 -5.32 1.71
CA ALA A 101 -7.00 -4.88 1.16
C ALA A 101 -6.56 -5.71 -0.07
N SER A 102 -6.73 -7.04 -0.03
CA SER A 102 -6.39 -7.92 -1.16
C SER A 102 -7.29 -7.67 -2.38
N ALA A 103 -8.59 -7.43 -2.17
CA ALA A 103 -9.50 -7.10 -3.25
C ALA A 103 -9.10 -5.80 -3.97
N ILE A 104 -8.76 -4.75 -3.21
CA ILE A 104 -8.27 -3.50 -3.79
C ILE A 104 -6.93 -3.70 -4.51
N LEU A 105 -5.98 -4.40 -3.90
CA LEU A 105 -4.71 -4.71 -4.56
C LEU A 105 -4.89 -5.54 -5.83
N ARG A 106 -5.85 -6.47 -5.87
CA ARG A 106 -6.19 -7.22 -7.09
C ARG A 106 -6.63 -6.28 -8.20
N MET A 107 -7.49 -5.31 -7.90
CA MET A 107 -7.94 -4.32 -8.89
C MET A 107 -6.78 -3.48 -9.40
N LEU A 108 -5.85 -3.10 -8.50
CA LEU A 108 -4.66 -2.33 -8.86
C LEU A 108 -3.61 -3.14 -9.65
N LEU A 109 -3.41 -4.42 -9.32
CA LEU A 109 -2.33 -5.25 -9.87
C LEU A 109 -2.75 -6.11 -11.06
N LEU A 110 -4.00 -6.54 -11.09
CA LEU A 110 -4.51 -7.52 -12.05
C LEU A 110 -5.68 -6.99 -12.88
N GLY A 111 -6.28 -5.85 -12.50
CA GLY A 111 -7.33 -5.18 -13.29
C GLY A 111 -6.77 -4.62 -14.59
N GLY A 112 -7.40 -4.94 -15.73
CA GLY A 112 -6.87 -4.73 -17.08
C GLY A 112 -6.26 -3.34 -17.33
N ASP A 113 -6.98 -2.29 -16.95
CA ASP A 113 -6.59 -0.90 -17.26
C ASP A 113 -5.53 -0.32 -16.30
N LEU A 114 -5.36 -0.95 -15.14
CA LEU A 114 -4.43 -0.52 -14.08
C LEU A 114 -3.29 -1.52 -13.85
N LYS A 115 -3.25 -2.64 -14.58
CA LYS A 115 -2.28 -3.73 -14.43
C LYS A 115 -0.81 -3.29 -14.51
N GLY A 116 -0.52 -2.16 -15.15
CA GLY A 116 0.82 -1.57 -15.24
C GLY A 116 1.07 -0.39 -14.28
N ALA A 117 0.09 -0.03 -13.46
CA ALA A 117 0.05 1.22 -12.71
C ALA A 117 0.95 1.16 -11.46
N VAL A 118 0.98 0.01 -10.77
CA VAL A 118 1.78 -0.18 -9.54
C VAL A 118 3.21 -0.65 -9.84
N GLN A 119 3.49 -1.16 -11.04
CA GLN A 119 4.82 -1.63 -11.42
C GLN A 119 5.90 -0.53 -11.41
N PRO A 120 5.63 0.72 -11.85
CA PRO A 120 6.52 1.84 -11.66
C PRO A 120 6.88 2.12 -10.20
N LEU A 121 5.96 1.93 -9.25
CA LEU A 121 6.22 2.14 -7.82
C LEU A 121 7.30 1.18 -7.30
N VAL A 122 7.22 -0.09 -7.70
CA VAL A 122 8.22 -1.10 -7.36
C VAL A 122 9.55 -0.81 -8.05
N PHE A 123 9.52 -0.41 -9.32
CA PHE A 123 10.74 -0.08 -10.06
C PHE A 123 11.47 1.13 -9.47
N ASP A 124 10.74 2.17 -9.09
CA ASP A 124 11.28 3.38 -8.47
C ASP A 124 11.93 3.07 -7.11
N ALA A 125 11.24 2.30 -6.27
CA ALA A 125 11.80 1.87 -4.98
C ALA A 125 13.02 0.95 -5.10
N LEU A 126 13.10 0.14 -6.16
CA LEU A 126 14.28 -0.66 -6.49
C LEU A 126 15.43 0.19 -7.03
N SER A 127 15.12 1.31 -7.68
CA SER A 127 16.09 2.21 -8.32
C SER A 127 16.62 3.29 -7.38
N ASP A 128 15.98 3.54 -6.23
CA ASP A 128 16.41 4.52 -5.22
C ASP A 128 17.88 4.24 -4.80
N PRO A 129 18.85 5.10 -5.21
CA PRO A 129 20.25 4.90 -4.94
C PRO A 129 20.47 4.92 -3.43
N VAL A 130 20.99 3.81 -2.93
CA VAL A 130 21.38 3.70 -1.53
C VAL A 130 22.70 4.45 -1.42
N ASP A 131 22.66 5.75 -1.15
CA ASP A 131 23.90 6.40 -0.71
C ASP A 131 24.39 5.60 0.50
N PRO A 132 25.65 5.13 0.51
CA PRO A 132 26.21 4.49 1.68
C PRO A 132 26.03 5.49 2.84
N PRO A 133 25.46 5.05 3.98
CA PRO A 133 25.12 5.98 5.04
C PRO A 133 26.37 6.69 5.54
N GLU A 134 26.48 7.99 5.26
CA GLU A 134 27.20 8.89 6.15
C GLU A 134 26.38 8.90 7.44
N GLU A 135 26.82 8.09 8.42
CA GLU A 135 26.24 7.93 9.76
C GLU A 135 24.90 7.14 9.90
N PRO A 136 24.64 6.51 11.07
CA PRO A 136 23.48 5.63 11.29
C PRO A 136 22.21 6.46 11.58
N VAL A 137 21.91 7.45 10.76
CA VAL A 137 20.67 8.22 10.87
C VAL A 137 19.62 7.57 9.99
N ALA A 138 18.45 7.29 10.56
CA ALA A 138 17.30 6.79 9.82
C ALA A 138 17.06 7.63 8.55
N LYS A 139 17.10 7.00 7.37
CA LYS A 139 16.83 7.71 6.12
C LYS A 139 15.34 8.02 6.02
N MET A 140 15.03 9.31 6.11
CA MET A 140 13.65 9.81 6.08
C MET A 140 13.00 9.53 4.72
N ILE A 141 11.81 8.94 4.70
CA ILE A 141 10.97 8.78 3.49
C ILE A 141 10.08 10.01 3.38
N ARG A 142 10.12 10.66 2.22
CA ARG A 142 9.36 11.86 1.91
C ARG A 142 8.34 11.56 0.82
N ARG A 143 7.26 12.37 0.82
CA ARG A 143 6.34 12.43 -0.31
C ARG A 143 6.98 13.11 -1.51
N GLU A 144 6.65 12.62 -2.69
CA GLU A 144 7.17 13.07 -3.97
C GLU A 144 6.02 13.35 -4.96
N LYS A 145 6.31 14.17 -5.97
CA LYS A 145 5.34 14.50 -7.03
C LYS A 145 4.92 13.30 -7.88
N ARG A 146 5.69 12.20 -7.80
CA ARG A 146 5.45 10.95 -8.53
C ARG A 146 4.75 9.90 -7.65
N ASP A 147 4.35 10.27 -6.45
CA ASP A 147 3.67 9.35 -5.56
C ASP A 147 2.22 9.12 -5.99
N TRP A 148 1.79 7.90 -5.70
CA TRP A 148 0.45 7.40 -5.97
C TRP A 148 -0.32 7.37 -4.67
N PHE A 149 -1.58 7.78 -4.73
CA PHE A 149 -2.42 7.84 -3.54
C PHE A 149 -3.69 7.03 -3.73
N LEU A 150 -4.07 6.32 -2.69
CA LEU A 150 -5.39 5.77 -2.54
C LEU A 150 -6.16 6.65 -1.57
N SER A 151 -7.39 7.01 -1.90
CA SER A 151 -8.26 7.73 -0.99
C SER A 151 -9.60 7.04 -0.80
N ILE A 152 -10.10 7.10 0.43
CA ILE A 152 -11.45 6.66 0.76
C ILE A 152 -12.31 7.89 0.99
N HIS A 153 -13.44 7.94 0.31
CA HIS A 153 -14.43 8.99 0.45
C HIS A 153 -15.76 8.40 0.91
N ASP A 154 -16.37 9.08 1.88
CA ASP A 154 -17.69 8.71 2.42
C ASP A 154 -17.77 7.26 2.91
N ALA A 155 -16.64 6.74 3.43
CA ALA A 155 -16.43 5.37 3.90
C ALA A 155 -16.78 4.25 2.88
N ARG A 156 -17.13 4.61 1.65
CA ARG A 156 -17.71 3.71 0.65
C ARG A 156 -16.92 3.70 -0.65
N PHE A 157 -16.33 4.81 -1.06
CA PHE A 157 -15.75 4.91 -2.39
C PHE A 157 -14.24 5.00 -2.31
N VAL A 158 -13.57 4.17 -3.09
CA VAL A 158 -12.10 4.14 -3.18
C VAL A 158 -11.68 4.77 -4.50
N PHE A 159 -10.81 5.77 -4.39
CA PHE A 159 -10.23 6.47 -5.52
C PHE A 159 -8.73 6.24 -5.57
N LEU A 160 -8.23 6.07 -6.78
CA LEU A 160 -6.82 6.03 -7.08
C LEU A 160 -6.42 7.35 -7.73
N LYS A 161 -5.48 8.05 -7.11
CA LYS A 161 -4.79 9.21 -7.67
C LYS A 161 -3.43 8.79 -8.19
N VAL A 162 -3.21 8.98 -9.48
CA VAL A 162 -1.98 8.61 -10.17
C VAL A 162 -1.23 9.86 -10.66
N PRO A 163 0.11 9.82 -10.76
CA PRO A 163 0.90 10.92 -11.30
C PRO A 163 0.52 11.25 -12.74
N LYS A 164 0.64 12.54 -13.11
CA LYS A 164 0.31 13.02 -14.47
C LYS A 164 1.01 12.25 -15.58
N ALA A 165 2.26 11.86 -15.33
CA ALA A 165 3.06 11.10 -16.27
C ALA A 165 2.43 9.73 -16.55
N THR A 166 1.93 9.06 -15.50
CA THR A 166 1.27 7.77 -15.65
C THR A 166 -0.07 7.89 -16.38
N CYS A 167 -0.88 8.91 -16.08
CA CYS A 167 -2.15 9.13 -16.80
C CYS A 167 -1.95 9.12 -18.32
N LYS A 168 -0.90 9.78 -18.80
CA LYS A 168 -0.55 9.82 -20.23
C LYS A 168 -0.21 8.45 -20.79
N MET A 169 0.49 7.60 -20.02
CA MET A 169 0.86 6.26 -20.45
C MET A 169 -0.33 5.32 -20.54
N VAL A 170 -1.31 5.46 -19.64
CA VAL A 170 -2.52 4.62 -19.62
C VAL A 170 -3.69 5.23 -20.40
N GLY A 171 -3.46 6.29 -21.18
CA GLY A 171 -4.49 6.93 -22.00
C GLY A 171 -5.60 7.62 -21.19
N ALA A 172 -5.35 7.92 -19.92
CA ALA A 172 -6.37 8.45 -19.03
C ALA A 172 -6.39 9.97 -19.01
N VAL A 173 -7.60 10.53 -19.14
CA VAL A 173 -7.86 11.97 -19.23
C VAL A 173 -7.66 12.68 -17.88
N ARG A 174 -7.80 11.93 -16.77
CA ARG A 174 -7.80 12.46 -15.40
C ARG A 174 -6.69 11.83 -14.56
N GLN A 175 -6.41 12.40 -13.39
CA GLN A 175 -5.45 11.85 -12.43
C GLN A 175 -6.10 10.98 -11.36
N GLU A 176 -7.42 11.06 -11.22
CA GLU A 176 -8.16 10.48 -10.10
C GLU A 176 -9.30 9.64 -10.66
N PHE A 177 -9.35 8.37 -10.25
CA PHE A 177 -10.28 7.39 -10.78
C PHE A 177 -10.97 6.64 -9.65
N PRO A 178 -12.30 6.47 -9.69
CA PRO A 178 -12.93 5.46 -8.85
C PRO A 178 -12.41 4.09 -9.28
N ILE A 179 -12.04 3.27 -8.29
CA ILE A 179 -11.61 1.88 -8.54
C ILE A 179 -12.53 0.88 -7.86
N ALA A 180 -13.19 1.27 -6.77
CA ALA A 180 -14.10 0.39 -6.05
C ALA A 180 -15.14 1.17 -5.23
N ALA A 181 -16.24 0.48 -4.94
CA ALA A 181 -17.22 0.85 -3.93
C ALA A 181 -17.37 -0.27 -2.88
N PHE A 182 -17.69 0.10 -1.64
CA PHE A 182 -17.95 -0.82 -0.55
C PHE A 182 -19.45 -0.91 -0.25
N SER A 183 -19.91 -2.13 -0.05
CA SER A 183 -21.21 -2.43 0.56
C SER A 183 -20.95 -3.37 1.74
N GLY A 184 -20.76 -2.80 2.92
CA GLY A 184 -20.22 -3.53 4.08
C GLY A 184 -18.80 -4.03 3.81
N ASP A 185 -18.65 -5.36 3.78
CA ASP A 185 -17.39 -6.04 3.43
C ASP A 185 -17.26 -6.39 1.94
N ALA A 186 -18.35 -6.27 1.17
CA ALA A 186 -18.29 -6.48 -0.27
C ALA A 186 -17.51 -5.34 -0.94
N VAL A 187 -16.58 -5.70 -1.82
CA VAL A 187 -15.82 -4.76 -2.65
C VAL A 187 -16.29 -4.93 -4.09
N VAL A 188 -16.93 -3.89 -4.63
CA VAL A 188 -17.45 -3.87 -6.00
C VAL A 188 -16.49 -3.05 -6.87
N PRO A 189 -15.91 -3.61 -7.94
CA PRO A 189 -15.06 -2.85 -8.84
C PRO A 189 -15.87 -1.78 -9.57
N VAL A 190 -15.29 -0.58 -9.69
CA VAL A 190 -15.90 0.53 -10.43
C VAL A 190 -14.97 0.89 -11.58
N SER A 191 -15.48 0.85 -12.82
CA SER A 191 -14.70 1.25 -13.99
C SER A 191 -14.97 2.70 -14.35
N PHE A 192 -13.93 3.54 -14.27
CA PHE A 192 -13.98 4.93 -14.73
C PHE A 192 -14.19 5.04 -16.25
N GLN A 193 -13.91 3.96 -16.99
CA GLN A 193 -14.04 3.94 -18.45
C GLN A 193 -15.49 4.02 -18.92
N LEU A 194 -16.47 3.70 -18.06
CA LEU A 194 -17.90 3.83 -18.40
C LEU A 194 -18.36 5.27 -18.65
N GLU A 195 -17.52 6.27 -18.36
CA GLU A 195 -17.78 7.65 -18.76
C GLU A 195 -17.51 7.91 -20.25
N ASP A 196 -16.64 7.10 -20.87
CA ASP A 196 -16.34 7.14 -22.30
C ASP A 196 -17.51 6.53 -23.08
N ASP A 197 -18.02 7.26 -24.08
CA ASP A 197 -19.19 6.84 -24.83
C ASP A 197 -18.94 5.56 -25.65
N ASP A 198 -17.73 5.37 -26.19
CA ASP A 198 -17.39 4.17 -26.96
C ASP A 198 -17.35 2.92 -26.05
N VAL A 199 -16.79 3.07 -24.85
CA VAL A 199 -16.78 2.00 -23.85
C VAL A 199 -18.18 1.73 -23.32
N PHE A 200 -18.96 2.78 -23.07
CA PHE A 200 -20.35 2.65 -22.62
C PHE A 200 -21.19 1.86 -23.63
N GLU A 201 -21.14 2.19 -24.92
CA GLU A 201 -21.87 1.46 -25.97
C GLU A 201 -21.43 0.00 -26.06
N GLY A 202 -20.12 -0.26 -25.94
CA GLY A 202 -19.58 -1.63 -25.89
C GLY A 202 -20.08 -2.45 -24.69
N VAL A 203 -20.26 -1.83 -23.52
CA VAL A 203 -20.82 -2.47 -22.32
C VAL A 203 -22.33 -2.65 -22.45
N ALA A 204 -23.05 -1.62 -22.92
CA ALA A 204 -24.50 -1.66 -23.15
C ALA A 204 -24.89 -2.81 -24.11
N ALA A 205 -24.06 -3.08 -25.12
CA ALA A 205 -24.25 -4.20 -26.04
C ALA A 205 -24.12 -5.59 -25.37
N ARG A 206 -23.37 -5.70 -24.25
CA ARG A 206 -23.10 -6.97 -23.56
C ARG A 206 -24.06 -7.24 -22.40
N VAL A 207 -24.36 -6.23 -21.58
CA VAL A 207 -25.17 -6.38 -20.36
C VAL A 207 -26.59 -5.79 -20.50
N GLY A 208 -26.88 -5.17 -21.64
CA GLY A 208 -28.11 -4.42 -21.87
C GLY A 208 -27.98 -2.96 -21.43
N ARG A 209 -28.63 -2.07 -22.19
CA ARG A 209 -28.58 -0.62 -21.95
C ARG A 209 -29.04 -0.19 -20.54
N PRO A 210 -30.14 -0.73 -19.95
CA PRO A 210 -30.57 -0.33 -18.62
C PRO A 210 -29.52 -0.61 -17.52
N GLU A 211 -28.84 -1.76 -17.59
CA GLU A 211 -27.80 -2.12 -16.63
C GLU A 211 -26.53 -1.28 -16.82
N ALA A 212 -26.15 -1.02 -18.08
CA ALA A 212 -25.04 -0.12 -18.37
C ALA A 212 -25.30 1.32 -17.89
N GLU A 213 -26.52 1.83 -18.04
CA GLU A 213 -26.94 3.14 -17.53
C GLU A 213 -26.89 3.20 -16.01
N ARG A 214 -27.31 2.13 -15.32
CA ARG A 214 -27.17 2.00 -13.86
C ARG A 214 -25.70 2.11 -13.44
N LEU A 215 -24.81 1.35 -14.08
CA LEU A 215 -23.37 1.37 -13.78
C LEU A 215 -22.74 2.74 -14.08
N ARG A 216 -23.11 3.40 -15.19
CA ARG A 216 -22.64 4.75 -15.52
C ARG A 216 -23.11 5.78 -14.48
N SER A 217 -24.37 5.68 -14.05
CA SER A 217 -24.93 6.52 -12.98
C SER A 217 -24.18 6.30 -11.66
N GLU A 218 -23.86 5.06 -11.30
CA GLU A 218 -23.03 4.75 -10.12
C GLU A 218 -21.66 5.42 -10.20
N VAL A 219 -20.98 5.38 -11.35
CA VAL A 219 -19.70 6.09 -11.57
C VAL A 219 -19.84 7.60 -11.40
N GLN A 220 -20.90 8.21 -11.94
CA GLN A 220 -21.18 9.63 -11.81
C GLN A 220 -21.47 10.04 -10.36
N VAL A 221 -22.24 9.23 -9.62
CA VAL A 221 -22.50 9.41 -8.19
C VAL A 221 -21.19 9.32 -7.40
N CYS A 222 -20.35 8.31 -7.67
CA CYS A 222 -19.04 8.18 -7.03
C CYS A 222 -18.21 9.46 -7.20
N ARG A 223 -18.08 9.95 -8.45
CA ARG A 223 -17.32 11.18 -8.74
C ARG A 223 -17.93 12.42 -8.08
N SER A 224 -19.25 12.50 -8.04
CA SER A 224 -19.94 13.61 -7.39
C SER A 224 -19.70 13.57 -5.88
N ALA A 225 -19.73 12.39 -5.25
CA ALA A 225 -19.38 12.22 -3.85
C ALA A 225 -17.93 12.61 -3.57
N TYR A 226 -17.00 12.26 -4.46
CA TYR A 226 -15.60 12.67 -4.38
C TYR A 226 -15.43 14.20 -4.43
N SER A 227 -16.06 14.88 -5.40
CA SER A 227 -15.93 16.35 -5.54
C SER A 227 -16.53 17.13 -4.37
N HIS A 228 -17.50 16.56 -3.65
CA HIS A 228 -18.16 17.18 -2.49
C HIS A 228 -17.66 16.66 -1.14
N SER A 229 -16.74 15.70 -1.13
CA SER A 229 -16.19 15.13 0.10
C SER A 229 -15.23 16.12 0.76
N ARG A 230 -15.57 16.56 1.98
CA ARG A 230 -14.69 17.34 2.86
C ARG A 230 -13.76 16.48 3.74
N ALA A 231 -13.98 15.16 3.76
CA ALA A 231 -13.22 14.21 4.57
C ALA A 231 -12.82 13.02 3.70
N GLY A 232 -11.56 13.01 3.28
CA GLY A 232 -10.92 11.87 2.63
C GLY A 232 -9.66 11.49 3.40
N VAL A 233 -9.53 10.22 3.76
CA VAL A 233 -8.27 9.66 4.27
C VAL A 233 -7.46 9.21 3.06
N TRP A 234 -6.17 9.58 3.03
CA TRP A 234 -5.26 9.32 1.92
C TRP A 234 -4.13 8.41 2.39
N VAL A 235 -3.92 7.30 1.68
CA VAL A 235 -2.72 6.47 1.80
C VAL A 235 -1.83 6.74 0.60
N ASP A 236 -0.58 7.10 0.85
CA ASP A 236 0.46 7.05 -0.18
C ASP A 236 0.88 5.60 -0.38
N LEU A 237 0.64 5.04 -1.56
CA LEU A 237 0.98 3.65 -1.89
C LEU A 237 2.48 3.45 -2.14
N SER A 238 3.20 4.53 -2.41
CA SER A 238 4.61 4.57 -2.79
C SER A 238 5.51 4.49 -1.56
N MET A 239 5.12 5.16 -0.47
CA MET A 239 5.87 5.19 0.78
C MET A 239 6.05 3.80 1.43
N PRO A 240 5.03 2.93 1.53
CA PRO A 240 5.18 1.56 2.04
C PRO A 240 6.15 0.72 1.23
N ILE A 241 6.18 0.89 -0.09
CA ILE A 241 7.09 0.18 -0.99
C ILE A 241 8.54 0.66 -0.72
N ARG A 242 8.78 1.96 -0.66
CA ARG A 242 10.09 2.52 -0.30
C ARG A 242 10.54 2.10 1.10
N ALA A 243 9.60 2.06 2.06
CA ALA A 243 9.84 1.59 3.42
C ALA A 243 10.27 0.11 3.45
N ALA A 244 9.54 -0.75 2.76
CA ALA A 244 9.90 -2.17 2.65
C ALA A 244 11.26 -2.35 1.96
N ALA A 245 11.57 -1.57 0.93
CA ALA A 245 12.87 -1.61 0.25
C ALA A 245 14.02 -1.24 1.18
N ARG A 246 13.84 -0.24 2.04
CA ARG A 246 14.82 0.17 3.05
C ARG A 246 14.96 -0.86 4.17
N ARG A 247 13.87 -1.42 4.71
CA ARG A 247 13.90 -2.49 5.72
C ARG A 247 14.63 -3.73 5.23
N MET A 248 14.41 -4.14 3.97
CA MET A 248 15.12 -5.27 3.37
C MET A 248 16.62 -5.05 3.19
N LYS A 249 17.07 -3.79 3.24
CA LYS A 249 18.48 -3.41 3.24
C LYS A 249 19.01 -3.18 4.67
N GLY A 250 18.23 -3.50 5.70
CA GLY A 250 18.60 -3.34 7.11
C GLY A 250 18.57 -1.91 7.63
N LEU A 251 17.92 -0.99 6.91
CA LEU A 251 17.86 0.42 7.26
C LEU A 251 16.66 0.71 8.16
N GLU A 252 16.88 1.51 9.21
CA GLU A 252 15.78 2.11 9.97
C GLU A 252 14.99 3.07 9.07
N VAL A 253 13.66 3.00 9.17
CA VAL A 253 12.74 3.79 8.35
C VAL A 253 11.98 4.77 9.23
N ARG A 254 12.00 6.04 8.84
CA ARG A 254 11.15 7.09 9.42
C ARG A 254 10.43 7.84 8.30
N PHE A 255 9.17 8.17 8.50
CA PHE A 255 8.42 9.02 7.57
C PHE A 255 8.59 10.49 7.97
N ALA A 256 8.78 11.37 7.00
CA ALA A 256 8.91 12.81 7.26
C ALA A 256 7.61 13.44 7.80
N ASP A 257 6.47 12.77 7.63
CA ASP A 257 5.14 13.38 7.77
C ASP A 257 4.46 13.17 9.13
N ASP A 258 5.21 12.80 10.19
CA ASP A 258 4.69 12.79 11.57
C ASP A 258 5.23 13.93 12.46
N VAL A 259 6.09 14.82 11.94
CA VAL A 259 6.61 15.97 12.72
C VAL A 259 5.66 17.18 12.65
N ALA A 260 4.79 17.27 11.65
CA ALA A 260 3.88 18.40 11.50
C ALA A 260 2.57 18.28 12.32
N LEU A 261 2.07 17.06 12.58
CA LEU A 261 0.82 16.89 13.34
C LEU A 261 1.03 17.03 14.86
N ASN A 262 2.15 16.55 15.39
CA ASN A 262 2.46 16.70 16.81
C ASN A 262 2.85 18.14 17.19
N VAL A 263 3.49 18.90 16.31
CA VAL A 263 3.79 20.32 16.57
C VAL A 263 2.54 21.18 16.48
N LEU A 264 1.60 20.88 15.57
CA LEU A 264 0.32 21.59 15.53
C LEU A 264 -0.63 21.20 16.67
N GLN A 265 -0.67 19.93 17.07
CA GLN A 265 -1.48 19.51 18.23
C GLN A 265 -0.92 20.03 19.55
N ASN A 266 0.40 20.01 19.75
CA ASN A 266 1.02 20.59 20.95
C ASN A 266 0.92 22.12 20.96
N SER A 267 1.08 22.79 19.82
CA SER A 267 0.87 24.25 19.74
C SER A 267 -0.59 24.65 19.96
N LEU A 268 -1.57 23.86 19.49
CA LEU A 268 -2.99 24.08 19.77
C LEU A 268 -3.35 23.79 21.24
N LEU A 269 -2.79 22.76 21.86
CA LEU A 269 -2.98 22.45 23.27
C LEU A 269 -2.32 23.49 24.19
N ASP A 270 -1.12 23.98 23.85
CA ASP A 270 -0.46 25.08 24.57
C ASP A 270 -1.24 26.40 24.42
N SER A 271 -1.84 26.65 23.25
CA SER A 271 -2.68 27.83 22.99
C SER A 271 -4.04 27.78 23.72
N LEU A 272 -4.56 26.59 24.00
CA LEU A 272 -5.79 26.39 24.75
C LEU A 272 -5.54 26.40 26.27
N SER A 273 -4.43 25.80 26.74
CA SER A 273 -4.02 25.88 28.14
C SER A 273 -3.60 27.30 28.56
N ALA A 274 -3.10 28.13 27.63
CA ALA A 274 -2.79 29.54 27.89
C ALA A 274 -4.04 30.45 27.90
N LYS A 275 -5.19 29.97 27.41
CA LYS A 275 -6.46 30.73 27.40
C LYS A 275 -7.37 30.42 28.58
N ASP A 276 -7.20 29.28 29.24
CA ASP A 276 -7.92 28.93 30.47
C ASP A 276 -7.23 29.46 31.75
N GLY A 277 -6.07 30.09 31.60
CA GLY A 277 -5.46 30.91 32.64
C GLY A 277 -5.77 32.39 32.42
N ASN A 278 -6.98 32.83 32.76
CA ASN A 278 -7.26 34.25 32.99
C ASN A 278 -7.22 34.53 34.51
N PRO A 279 -6.92 35.77 34.90
CA PRO A 279 -6.17 36.18 36.11
C PRO A 279 -6.85 35.91 37.46
#